data_AF-A0A183D3Z4-F1
#
_entry.id   AF-A0A183D3Z4-F1
#
_cell.length_a   1.000
_cell.length_b   1.000
_cell.length_c   1.000
_cell.angle_alpha   90.00
_cell.angle_beta   90.00
_cell.angle_gamma   90.00
#
_symmetry.space_group_name_H-M   'P 1'
#
loop_
_entity.id
_entity.type
_entity.pdbx_description
1 polymer ?
#
loop_
_entity_poly.entity_id
_entity_poly.type
_entity_poly.pdbx_seq_one_letter_code
_entity_poly.pdbx_strand_id
1 'polypeptide(L)'
;MTILQYMCYLGWMKVAASLMNPYGDDEDDFECNYLIDKNTATAMFIVDSAHNDIPDLEKDMFWSKSEVELFYPIGSKDSVRNPHIGTAVQAR
;
A
#
# COMPACT_ATOMS: atom_id res chain seq x y z
N MET A 1 22.90 -31.92 -11.68
CA MET A 1 23.46 -30.79 -10.90
C MET A 1 23.81 -29.59 -11.76
N THR A 2 24.39 -29.77 -12.95
CA THR A 2 24.73 -28.67 -13.88
C THR A 2 23.52 -27.86 -14.37
N ILE A 3 22.39 -28.52 -14.66
CA ILE A 3 21.15 -27.83 -15.10
C ILE A 3 20.61 -26.90 -14.01
N LEU A 4 20.62 -27.33 -12.74
CA LEU A 4 20.18 -26.48 -11.62
C LEU A 4 21.10 -25.25 -11.46
N GLN A 5 22.43 -25.46 -11.51
CA GLN A 5 23.39 -24.36 -11.44
C GLN A 5 23.21 -23.38 -12.61
N TYR A 6 23.00 -23.90 -13.82
CA TYR A 6 22.71 -23.08 -15.01
C TYR A 6 21.45 -22.25 -14.83
N MET A 7 20.35 -22.84 -14.34
CA MET A 7 19.11 -22.10 -14.05
C MET A 7 19.33 -21.02 -13.00
N CYS A 8 20.11 -21.27 -11.95
CA CYS A 8 20.41 -20.24 -10.94
C CYS A 8 21.21 -19.07 -11.53
N TYR A 9 22.29 -19.34 -12.27
CA TYR A 9 23.14 -18.27 -12.81
C TYR A 9 22.46 -17.49 -13.94
N LEU A 10 21.78 -18.17 -14.86
CA LEU A 10 21.02 -17.48 -15.90
C LEU A 10 19.80 -16.77 -15.34
N GLY A 11 19.09 -17.38 -14.38
CA GLY A 11 17.95 -16.74 -13.73
C GLY A 11 18.34 -15.44 -13.06
N TRP A 12 19.45 -15.43 -12.29
CA TRP A 12 19.93 -14.21 -11.65
C TRP A 12 20.34 -13.13 -12.65
N MET A 13 21.02 -13.52 -13.73
CA MET A 13 21.35 -12.60 -14.82
C MET A 13 20.08 -12.03 -15.48
N LYS A 14 19.05 -12.86 -15.69
CA LYS A 14 17.80 -12.46 -16.32
C LYS A 14 16.99 -11.49 -15.46
N VAL A 15 16.98 -11.67 -14.14
CA VAL A 15 16.37 -10.69 -13.22
C VAL A 15 17.08 -9.33 -13.31
N ALA A 16 18.42 -9.32 -13.35
CA ALA A 16 19.14 -8.07 -13.53
C ALA A 16 18.89 -7.42 -14.90
N ALA A 17 18.68 -8.24 -15.93
CA ALA A 17 18.38 -7.77 -17.28
C ALA A 17 16.97 -7.16 -17.38
N SER A 18 15.94 -7.79 -16.80
CA SER A 18 14.58 -7.24 -16.80
C SER A 18 14.50 -5.93 -16.01
N LEU A 19 15.22 -5.82 -14.90
CA LEU A 19 15.25 -4.60 -14.09
C LEU A 19 16.17 -3.50 -14.64
N MET A 20 16.94 -3.76 -15.71
CA MET A 20 17.90 -2.78 -16.24
C MET A 20 17.21 -1.57 -16.85
N ASN A 21 16.03 -1.78 -17.48
CA ASN A 21 15.19 -0.71 -17.99
C ASN A 21 13.70 -1.03 -17.70
N PRO A 22 13.18 -0.65 -16.53
CA PRO A 22 11.81 -1.00 -16.10
C PRO A 22 10.72 -0.16 -16.79
N TYR A 23 11.07 0.60 -17.83
CA TYR A 23 10.17 1.50 -18.58
C TYR A 23 9.95 1.02 -20.03
N GLY A 24 10.25 -0.25 -20.31
CA GLY A 24 9.97 -0.87 -21.59
C GLY A 24 8.52 -1.34 -21.70
N ASP A 25 8.34 -2.47 -22.38
CA ASP A 25 7.05 -3.12 -22.65
C ASP A 25 7.12 -4.61 -22.26
N ASP A 26 8.10 -4.99 -21.43
CA ASP A 26 8.20 -6.35 -20.90
C ASP A 26 7.10 -6.57 -19.84
N GLU A 27 6.70 -7.84 -19.62
CA GLU A 27 5.57 -8.17 -18.71
C GLU A 27 5.76 -7.70 -17.26
N ASP A 28 7.00 -7.52 -16.81
CA ASP A 28 7.35 -7.08 -15.45
C ASP A 28 7.73 -5.57 -15.38
N ASP A 29 7.60 -4.83 -16.48
CA ASP A 29 7.89 -3.40 -16.53
C ASP A 29 6.78 -2.58 -15.84
N PHE A 30 7.08 -1.31 -15.55
CA PHE A 30 6.09 -0.43 -14.97
C PHE A 30 5.00 -0.07 -15.98
N GLU A 31 3.75 -0.22 -15.55
CA GLU A 31 2.54 0.23 -16.26
C GLU A 31 2.42 1.76 -16.32
N CYS A 32 3.35 2.40 -17.01
CA CYS A 32 3.50 3.86 -17.02
C CYS A 32 2.31 4.55 -17.69
N ASN A 33 1.76 3.95 -18.76
CA ASN A 33 0.57 4.47 -19.44
C ASN A 33 -0.64 4.51 -18.48
N TYR A 34 -0.85 3.44 -17.70
CA TYR A 34 -1.88 3.41 -16.67
C TYR A 34 -1.66 4.52 -15.63
N LEU A 35 -0.43 4.71 -15.15
CA LEU A 35 -0.13 5.76 -14.18
C LEU A 35 -0.40 7.15 -14.73
N ILE A 36 -0.05 7.42 -15.99
CA ILE A 36 -0.32 8.70 -16.66
C ILE A 36 -1.82 8.95 -16.74
N ASP A 37 -2.59 7.97 -17.24
CA ASP A 37 -4.04 8.09 -17.39
C ASP A 37 -4.72 8.30 -16.03
N LYS A 38 -4.39 7.45 -15.06
CA LYS A 38 -4.96 7.51 -13.70
C LYS A 38 -4.62 8.83 -13.04
N ASN A 39 -3.37 9.29 -13.11
CA ASN A 39 -2.97 10.52 -12.44
C ASN A 39 -3.57 11.75 -13.11
N THR A 40 -3.65 11.78 -14.44
CA THR A 40 -4.28 12.88 -15.18
C THR A 40 -5.77 12.97 -14.84
N ALA A 41 -6.50 11.84 -14.91
CA ALA A 41 -7.91 11.81 -14.56
C ALA A 41 -8.16 12.21 -13.09
N THR A 42 -7.37 11.68 -12.16
CA THR A 42 -7.50 12.00 -10.73
C THR A 42 -7.20 13.47 -10.45
N ALA A 43 -6.12 14.01 -11.04
CA ALA A 43 -5.73 15.39 -10.83
C ALA A 43 -6.81 16.36 -11.35
N MET A 44 -7.34 16.11 -12.55
CA MET A 44 -8.42 16.92 -13.13
C MET A 44 -9.69 16.84 -12.28
N PHE A 45 -10.07 15.65 -11.80
CA PHE A 45 -11.21 15.49 -10.91
C PHE A 45 -11.07 16.28 -9.60
N ILE A 46 -9.88 16.26 -9.00
CA ILE A 46 -9.60 16.99 -7.74
C ILE A 46 -9.77 18.50 -7.91
N VAL A 47 -9.25 19.07 -9.00
CA VAL A 47 -9.23 20.54 -9.19
C VAL A 47 -10.50 21.10 -9.82
N ASP A 48 -11.31 20.25 -10.47
CA ASP A 48 -12.56 20.67 -11.12
C ASP A 48 -13.77 20.19 -10.32
N SER A 49 -14.12 18.91 -10.41
CA SER A 49 -15.36 18.37 -9.84
C SER A 49 -15.37 18.38 -8.30
N ALA A 50 -14.25 18.04 -7.65
CA ALA A 50 -14.16 17.99 -6.19
C ALA A 50 -13.76 19.33 -5.56
N HIS A 51 -13.62 20.40 -6.35
CA HIS A 51 -13.18 21.69 -5.84
C HIS A 51 -14.25 22.33 -4.94
N ASN A 52 -13.92 22.54 -3.66
CA ASN A 52 -14.86 22.99 -2.62
C ASN A 52 -16.12 22.10 -2.47
N ASP A 53 -16.09 20.87 -2.98
CA ASP A 53 -17.13 19.87 -2.78
C ASP A 53 -16.84 19.13 -1.46
N ILE A 54 -17.20 19.79 -0.35
CA ILE A 54 -16.93 19.30 1.00
C ILE A 54 -18.24 18.72 1.55
N PRO A 55 -18.24 17.51 2.14
CA PRO A 55 -19.42 16.97 2.79
C PRO A 55 -19.85 17.82 3.99
N ASP A 56 -21.14 17.79 4.32
CA ASP A 56 -21.66 18.49 5.48
C ASP A 56 -20.99 18.02 6.77
N LEU A 57 -20.72 18.98 7.67
CA LEU A 57 -20.06 18.68 8.93
C LEU A 57 -21.06 18.05 9.91
N GLU A 58 -20.88 16.76 10.16
CA GLU A 58 -21.68 16.00 11.12
C GLU A 58 -20.83 15.45 12.27
N LYS A 59 -21.47 15.24 13.43
CA LYS A 59 -20.83 14.54 14.56
C LYS A 59 -20.71 13.07 14.20
N ASP A 60 -19.51 12.53 14.27
CA ASP A 60 -19.28 11.12 13.99
C ASP A 60 -19.86 10.21 15.09
N MET A 61 -19.93 8.90 14.80
CA MET A 61 -20.51 7.89 15.69
C MET A 61 -19.78 7.71 17.05
N PHE A 62 -18.59 8.28 17.20
CA PHE A 62 -17.76 8.25 18.39
C PHE A 62 -17.66 9.60 19.10
N TRP A 63 -18.32 10.66 18.62
CA TRP A 63 -18.21 12.03 19.13
C TRP A 63 -18.32 12.18 20.66
N SER A 64 -19.19 11.40 21.29
CA SER A 64 -19.45 11.45 22.74
C SER A 64 -18.71 10.37 23.54
N LYS A 65 -17.86 9.55 22.91
CA LYS A 65 -17.17 8.42 23.56
C LYS A 65 -15.74 8.81 23.94
N SER A 66 -15.33 8.46 25.16
CA SER A 66 -13.95 8.67 25.64
C SER A 66 -12.97 7.64 25.09
N GLU A 67 -13.44 6.45 24.73
CA GLU A 67 -12.65 5.38 24.13
C GLU A 67 -13.35 4.85 22.87
N VAL A 68 -12.56 4.66 21.81
CA VAL A 68 -13.02 4.14 20.52
C VAL A 68 -12.59 2.69 20.40
N GLU A 69 -13.56 1.78 20.38
CA GLU A 69 -13.35 0.40 20.00
C GLU A 69 -13.59 0.24 18.50
N LEU A 70 -12.52 -0.02 17.75
CA LEU A 70 -12.61 -0.31 16.32
C LEU A 70 -13.30 -1.65 16.09
N PHE A 71 -14.15 -1.72 15.07
CA PHE A 71 -14.80 -2.97 14.66
C PHE A 71 -13.82 -3.83 13.85
N TYR A 72 -13.60 -5.06 14.30
CA TYR A 72 -12.76 -6.03 13.61
C TYR A 72 -13.60 -7.19 13.06
N PRO A 73 -13.40 -7.59 11.79
CA PRO A 73 -13.93 -8.84 11.27
C PRO A 73 -13.53 -10.04 12.13
N ILE A 74 -14.37 -11.07 12.19
CA ILE A 74 -14.18 -12.24 13.06
C ILE A 74 -12.81 -12.91 12.86
N GLY A 75 -12.32 -12.99 11.62
CA GLY A 75 -11.02 -13.58 11.28
C GLY A 75 -9.80 -12.74 11.68
N SER A 76 -10.00 -11.49 12.11
CA SER A 76 -8.93 -10.59 12.56
C SER A 76 -8.93 -10.38 14.08
N LYS A 77 -9.84 -11.04 14.82
CA LYS A 77 -9.98 -10.87 16.28
C LYS A 77 -8.70 -11.18 17.05
N ASP A 78 -7.94 -12.20 16.63
CA ASP A 78 -6.72 -12.62 17.32
C ASP A 78 -5.50 -11.74 17.00
N SER A 79 -5.61 -10.86 15.99
CA SER A 79 -4.57 -9.87 15.66
C SER A 79 -4.69 -8.60 16.53
N VAL A 80 -5.67 -8.54 17.43
CA VAL A 80 -6.02 -7.31 18.14
C VAL A 80 -5.31 -7.20 19.49
N ARG A 81 -4.70 -6.03 19.68
CA ARG A 81 -4.24 -5.42 20.94
C ARG A 81 -2.95 -5.98 21.55
N ASN A 82 -1.83 -5.47 21.07
CA ASN A 82 -0.65 -5.22 21.91
C ASN A 82 -0.01 -3.89 21.47
N PRO A 83 -0.58 -2.73 21.84
CA PRO A 83 0.08 -1.46 21.57
C PRO A 83 1.48 -1.51 22.18
N HIS A 84 2.51 -1.21 21.38
CA HIS A 84 3.88 -1.20 21.84
C HIS A 84 4.08 -0.07 22.86
N ILE A 85 3.98 -0.41 24.14
CA ILE A 85 4.21 0.53 25.25
C ILE A 85 5.71 0.79 25.49
N GLY A 86 6.59 0.02 24.87
CA GLY A 86 8.04 0.13 25.01
C GLY A 86 8.59 -0.68 26.19
N THR A 87 9.82 -1.17 26.04
CA THR A 87 10.47 -2.07 27.01
C THR A 87 10.83 -1.38 28.33
N ALA A 88 11.00 -0.05 28.32
CA ALA A 88 11.34 0.73 29.50
C ALA A 88 10.18 0.98 30.47
N VAL A 89 8.93 0.73 30.07
CA VAL A 89 7.74 0.99 30.92
C VAL A 89 7.69 0.09 32.15
N GLN A 90 8.36 -1.07 32.12
CA GLN A 90 8.43 -2.02 33.23
C GLN A 90 9.80 -2.04 33.93
N ALA A 91 10.75 -1.19 33.52
CA ALA A 91 12.04 -1.07 34.18
C ALA A 91 11.87 -0.27 35.49
N ARG A 92 11.61 -0.99 36.59
CA ARG A 92 11.69 -0.50 37.97
C ARG A 92 12.97 -0.98 38.63
#